data_AF-A0A1S8MND6-F1
#
_entry.id   AF-A0A1S8MND6-F1
#
_cell.length_a   1.000
_cell.length_b   1.000
_cell.length_c   1.000
_cell.angle_alpha   90.00
_cell.angle_beta   90.00
_cell.angle_gamma   90.00
#
_symmetry.space_group_name_H-M   'P 1'
#
loop_
_entity.id
_entity.type
_entity.pdbx_description
1 polymer ?
#
loop_
_entity_poly.entity_id
_entity_poly.type
_entity_poly.pdbx_seq_one_letter_code
_entity_poly.pdbx_strand_id
1 'polypeptide(L)'
;MNEKVKIGDVLKKYREEKGVSLAIVEAETGVSRSYINRLERSSRSNPTLESVSRLVKYFGIPFSTIEEICGCSIEEEDSIQNLDYLLLNEKYLFANIIADINLKIALRNFVTELENYCTVANITRKEESKLLDKADILRSNLLGM
;
A
#
# COMPACT_ATOMS: atom_id res chain seq x y z
N MET A 1 4.76 29.63 -13.88
CA MET A 1 5.84 28.62 -13.77
C MET A 1 5.80 28.13 -12.33
N ASN A 2 5.02 27.09 -12.03
CA ASN A 2 4.92 26.60 -10.65
C ASN A 2 6.08 25.64 -10.40
N GLU A 3 7.05 26.07 -9.61
CA GLU A 3 8.17 25.24 -9.19
C GLU A 3 7.63 24.16 -8.23
N LYS A 4 7.68 22.90 -8.66
CA LYS A 4 7.26 21.74 -7.86
C LYS A 4 8.23 21.62 -6.67
N VAL A 5 7.72 21.80 -5.46
CA VAL A 5 8.48 21.58 -4.21
C VAL A 5 8.96 20.12 -4.19
N LYS A 6 10.23 19.87 -3.83
CA LYS A 6 10.82 18.53 -3.82
C LYS A 6 10.93 18.00 -2.40
N ILE A 7 10.88 16.67 -2.27
CA ILE A 7 10.94 16.01 -0.96
C ILE A 7 12.26 16.26 -0.22
N GLY A 8 13.38 16.31 -0.96
CA GLY A 8 14.68 16.63 -0.39
C GLY A 8 14.72 18.00 0.28
N ASP A 9 14.08 19.00 -0.32
CA ASP A 9 14.02 20.37 0.21
C ASP A 9 13.18 20.42 1.49
N VAL A 10 12.07 19.67 1.52
CA VAL A 10 11.21 19.55 2.72
C VAL A 10 11.95 18.85 3.85
N LEU A 11 12.55 17.70 3.59
CA LEU A 11 13.28 16.95 4.62
C LEU A 11 14.44 17.78 5.18
N LYS A 12 15.15 18.51 4.33
CA LYS A 12 16.20 19.44 4.75
C LYS A 12 15.65 20.52 5.68
N LYS A 13 14.53 21.15 5.28
CA LYS A 13 13.86 22.18 6.09
C LYS A 13 13.51 21.66 7.49
N TYR A 14 12.83 20.51 7.58
CA TYR A 14 12.46 19.93 8.88
C TYR A 14 13.68 19.49 9.70
N ARG A 15 14.74 19.01 9.06
CA ARG A 15 16.00 18.67 9.74
C ARG A 15 16.65 19.91 10.36
N GLU A 16 16.69 21.01 9.62
CA GLU A 16 17.25 22.29 10.05
C GLU A 16 16.39 22.95 11.14
N GLU A 17 15.06 22.92 11.02
CA GLU A 17 14.13 23.39 12.05
C GLU A 17 14.26 22.59 13.36
N LYS A 18 14.47 21.28 13.27
CA LYS A 18 14.72 20.40 14.42
C LYS A 18 16.15 20.53 14.98
N GLY A 19 17.05 21.22 14.29
CA GLY A 19 18.42 21.45 14.74
C GLY A 19 19.31 20.20 14.82
N VAL A 20 18.97 19.13 14.09
CA VAL A 20 19.68 17.83 14.18
C VAL A 20 20.68 17.64 13.03
N SER A 21 21.80 16.98 13.35
CA SER A 21 22.80 16.60 12.36
C SER A 21 22.36 15.36 11.57
N LEU A 22 22.92 15.17 10.38
CA LEU A 22 22.65 13.96 9.57
C LEU A 22 23.02 12.65 10.32
N ALA A 23 24.04 12.69 11.18
CA ALA A 23 24.44 11.54 11.99
C ALA A 23 23.39 11.17 13.05
N ILE A 24 22.72 12.17 13.62
CA ILE A 24 21.61 11.95 14.56
C ILE A 24 20.42 11.34 13.81
N VAL A 25 20.07 11.87 12.64
CA VAL A 25 18.98 11.32 11.83
C VAL A 25 19.28 9.86 11.44
N GLU A 26 20.51 9.54 11.06
CA GLU A 26 20.92 8.17 10.77
C GLU A 26 20.75 7.23 11.97
N ALA A 27 21.20 7.64 13.16
CA ALA A 27 21.06 6.84 14.37
C ALA A 27 19.58 6.57 14.74
N GLU A 28 18.70 7.56 14.54
CA GLU A 28 17.29 7.49 14.94
C GLU A 28 16.40 6.81 13.89
N THR A 29 16.78 6.87 12.62
CA THR A 29 15.94 6.37 11.50
C THR A 29 16.51 5.14 10.81
N GLY A 30 17.79 4.83 11.02
CA GLY A 30 18.53 3.81 10.27
C GLY A 30 18.78 4.17 8.80
N VAL A 31 18.43 5.38 8.35
CA VAL A 31 18.70 5.84 6.98
C VAL A 31 20.08 6.49 6.94
N SER A 32 20.99 5.96 6.10
CA SER A 32 22.39 6.42 6.12
C SER A 32 22.54 7.93 5.86
N ARG A 33 23.45 8.60 6.57
CA ARG A 33 23.76 10.03 6.36
C ARG A 33 24.14 10.36 4.92
N SER A 34 24.82 9.44 4.23
CA SER A 34 25.21 9.60 2.82
C SER A 34 23.98 9.61 1.91
N TYR A 35 22.99 8.78 2.21
CA TYR A 35 21.71 8.77 1.50
C TYR A 35 20.90 10.04 1.80
N ILE A 36 20.78 10.45 3.06
CA ILE A 36 20.07 11.68 3.44
C ILE A 36 20.72 12.91 2.78
N ASN A 37 22.05 13.03 2.81
CA ASN A 37 22.76 14.13 2.15
C ASN A 37 22.53 14.15 0.63
N ARG A 38 22.48 12.98 -0.03
CA ARG A 38 22.12 12.91 -1.45
C ARG A 38 20.67 13.32 -1.67
N LEU A 39 19.75 12.90 -0.81
CA LEU A 39 18.33 13.24 -0.88
C LEU A 39 18.09 14.75 -0.77
N GLU A 40 18.76 15.42 0.17
CA GLU A 40 18.66 16.87 0.40
C GLU A 40 19.32 17.74 -0.68
N ARG A 41 20.20 17.17 -1.52
CA ARG A 41 20.92 17.90 -2.58
C ARG A 41 20.44 17.59 -3.99
N SER A 42 19.88 16.40 -4.21
CA SER A 42 19.60 15.91 -5.56
C SER A 42 18.20 16.33 -5.99
N SER A 43 18.12 16.97 -7.16
CA SER A 43 16.85 17.31 -7.82
C SER A 43 16.15 16.12 -8.49
N ARG A 44 16.83 14.97 -8.62
CA ARG A 44 16.37 13.73 -9.26
C ARG A 44 16.70 12.49 -8.41
N SER A 45 16.52 12.57 -7.09
CA SER A 45 16.56 11.38 -6.26
C SER A 45 15.30 10.55 -6.54
N ASN A 46 15.47 9.24 -6.76
CA ASN A 46 14.37 8.27 -6.76
C ASN A 46 14.39 7.55 -5.40
N PRO A 47 13.91 8.19 -4.31
CA PRO A 47 14.03 7.61 -3.00
C PRO A 47 13.07 6.42 -2.84
N THR A 48 13.47 5.41 -2.08
CA THR A 48 12.55 4.30 -1.78
C THR A 48 11.48 4.78 -0.80
N LEU A 49 10.24 4.32 -0.98
CA LEU A 49 9.13 4.64 -0.07
C LEU A 49 9.48 4.29 1.39
N GLU A 50 10.19 3.18 1.59
CA GLU A 50 10.70 2.77 2.91
C GLU A 50 11.57 3.85 3.55
N SER A 51 12.56 4.39 2.84
CA SER A 51 13.46 5.42 3.37
C SER A 51 12.71 6.73 3.63
N VAL A 52 11.81 7.14 2.73
CA VAL A 52 11.00 8.35 2.91
C VAL A 52 10.07 8.21 4.11
N SER A 53 9.40 7.06 4.26
CA SER A 53 8.46 6.79 5.35
C SER A 53 9.12 6.91 6.73
N ARG A 54 10.37 6.41 6.87
CA ARG A 54 11.14 6.50 8.10
C ARG A 54 11.50 7.94 8.45
N LEU A 55 11.97 8.70 7.47
CA LEU A 55 12.35 10.11 7.66
C LEU A 55 11.13 10.97 7.97
N VAL A 56 10.03 10.80 7.24
CA VAL A 56 8.78 11.53 7.44
C VAL A 56 8.20 11.25 8.82
N LYS A 57 8.16 9.98 9.24
CA LYS A 57 7.75 9.60 10.60
C LYS A 57 8.63 10.28 11.67
N TYR A 58 9.94 10.31 11.47
CA TYR A 58 10.88 10.95 12.40
C TYR A 58 10.71 12.48 12.51
N PHE A 59 10.38 13.13 11.40
CA PHE A 59 10.14 14.58 11.36
C PHE A 59 8.70 14.98 11.67
N GLY A 60 7.79 14.01 11.84
CA GLY A 60 6.37 14.28 12.10
C GLY A 60 5.64 14.91 10.92
N ILE A 61 6.12 14.66 9.70
CA ILE A 61 5.50 15.17 8.48
C ILE A 61 4.26 14.30 8.18
N PRO A 62 3.09 14.88 7.83
CA PRO A 62 1.95 14.09 7.39
C PRO A 62 2.26 13.34 6.10
N PHE A 63 1.86 12.06 6.02
CA PHE A 63 2.08 11.25 4.81
C PHE A 63 1.41 11.84 3.56
N SER A 64 0.27 12.54 3.72
CA SER A 64 -0.40 13.26 2.63
C SER A 64 0.48 14.34 1.99
N THR A 65 1.40 14.95 2.76
CA THR A 65 2.36 15.93 2.24
C THR A 65 3.42 15.29 1.33
N ILE A 66 3.66 13.97 1.45
CA ILE A 66 4.58 13.23 0.59
C ILE A 66 4.00 13.09 -0.83
N GLU A 67 2.71 12.79 -0.93
CA GLU A 67 1.99 12.55 -2.20
C GLU A 67 2.06 13.79 -3.11
N GLU A 68 1.94 14.99 -2.52
CA GLU A 68 2.00 16.26 -3.25
C GLU A 68 3.42 16.63 -3.72
N ILE A 69 4.44 16.26 -2.94
CA ILE A 69 5.79 16.84 -3.03
C ILE A 69 6.79 15.92 -3.70
N CYS A 70 6.71 14.61 -3.45
CA CYS A 70 7.70 13.70 -4.03
C CYS A 70 7.66 13.73 -5.54
N GLY A 71 6.51 14.05 -6.17
CA GLY A 71 6.33 13.68 -7.56
C GLY A 71 6.61 12.20 -7.80
N CYS A 72 6.67 11.41 -6.72
CA CYS A 72 6.12 10.10 -6.72
C CYS A 72 4.67 10.34 -7.13
N SER A 73 4.42 10.37 -8.44
CA SER A 73 3.70 9.22 -8.91
C SER A 73 4.30 8.05 -8.11
N ILE A 74 3.51 7.43 -7.22
CA ILE A 74 3.43 5.99 -7.38
C ILE A 74 3.38 5.90 -8.89
N GLU A 75 4.48 5.50 -9.52
CA GLU A 75 4.31 5.02 -10.86
C GLU A 75 3.25 3.97 -10.57
N GLU A 76 1.99 4.31 -10.87
CA GLU A 76 1.21 3.45 -11.68
C GLU A 76 2.10 3.17 -12.93
N GLU A 77 3.29 2.53 -12.77
CA GLU A 77 3.49 1.23 -13.35
C GLU A 77 2.13 0.62 -13.13
N ASP A 78 1.39 0.45 -14.23
CA ASP A 78 0.18 -0.35 -14.30
C ASP A 78 0.46 -1.68 -13.58
N SER A 79 0.54 -1.61 -12.27
CA SER A 79 1.02 -2.63 -11.38
C SER A 79 -0.27 -3.33 -11.18
N ILE A 80 -0.42 -4.35 -12.02
CA ILE A 80 -1.62 -5.16 -12.08
C ILE A 80 -1.90 -5.58 -10.64
N GLN A 81 -2.91 -4.93 -10.06
CA GLN A 81 -3.29 -5.22 -8.69
C GLN A 81 -3.90 -6.60 -8.71
N ASN A 82 -3.50 -7.44 -7.75
CA ASN A 82 -4.13 -8.73 -7.61
C ASN A 82 -5.60 -8.55 -7.17
N LEU A 83 -6.41 -9.56 -7.46
CA LEU A 83 -7.83 -9.49 -7.21
C LEU A 83 -8.15 -9.37 -5.71
N ASP A 84 -7.32 -9.95 -4.83
CA ASP A 84 -7.41 -9.78 -3.37
C ASP A 84 -7.39 -8.30 -2.97
N TYR A 85 -6.43 -7.53 -3.47
CA TYR A 85 -6.31 -6.11 -3.19
C TYR A 85 -7.54 -5.34 -3.66
N LEU A 86 -7.99 -5.59 -4.90
CA LEU A 86 -9.15 -4.91 -5.47
C LEU A 86 -10.43 -5.20 -4.67
N LEU A 87 -10.65 -6.46 -4.28
CA LEU A 87 -11.82 -6.88 -3.53
C LEU A 87 -11.89 -6.28 -2.12
N LEU A 88 -10.75 -5.98 -1.50
CA LEU A 88 -10.72 -5.42 -0.15
C LEU A 88 -10.76 -3.89 -0.15
N ASN A 89 -10.03 -3.26 -1.06
CA ASN A 89 -9.78 -1.82 -1.00
C ASN A 89 -10.73 -0.98 -1.87
N GLU A 90 -11.27 -1.54 -2.95
CA GLU A 90 -12.14 -0.78 -3.85
C GLU A 90 -13.60 -0.74 -3.39
N LYS A 91 -14.35 0.27 -3.86
CA LYS A 91 -15.80 0.34 -3.69
C LYS A 91 -16.48 -0.29 -4.90
N TYR A 92 -17.29 -1.32 -4.67
CA TYR A 92 -18.01 -2.00 -5.73
C TYR A 92 -19.36 -2.54 -5.25
N LEU A 93 -20.18 -2.92 -6.23
CA LEU A 93 -21.41 -3.66 -6.02
C LEU A 93 -21.15 -5.15 -6.29
N PHE A 94 -21.71 -6.02 -5.45
CA PHE A 94 -21.81 -7.44 -5.73
C PHE A 94 -23.27 -7.86 -5.54
N ALA A 95 -23.85 -8.52 -6.55
CA ALA A 95 -25.28 -8.84 -6.59
C ALA A 95 -26.19 -7.61 -6.33
N ASN A 96 -25.84 -6.44 -6.90
CA ASN A 96 -26.53 -5.15 -6.73
C ASN A 96 -26.55 -4.60 -5.29
N ILE A 97 -25.75 -5.13 -4.38
CA ILE A 97 -25.60 -4.63 -3.01
C ILE A 97 -24.20 -4.02 -2.87
N ILE A 98 -24.09 -2.93 -2.12
CA ILE A 98 -22.80 -2.33 -1.77
C ILE A 98 -22.02 -3.34 -0.94
N ALA A 99 -20.82 -3.69 -1.40
CA ALA A 99 -19.98 -4.63 -0.69
C ALA A 99 -19.42 -4.01 0.59
N ASP A 100 -20.03 -4.38 1.73
CA ASP A 100 -19.51 -4.06 3.06
C ASP A 100 -18.30 -4.92 3.41
N ILE A 101 -17.69 -4.68 4.58
CA ILE A 101 -16.47 -5.36 4.98
C ILE A 101 -16.64 -6.89 5.06
N ASN A 102 -17.81 -7.39 5.48
CA ASN A 102 -18.05 -8.82 5.64
C ASN A 102 -18.25 -9.48 4.27
N LEU A 103 -19.04 -8.85 3.40
CA LEU A 103 -19.23 -9.32 2.03
C LEU A 103 -17.92 -9.32 1.26
N LYS A 104 -17.09 -8.29 1.42
CA LYS A 104 -15.74 -8.21 0.84
C LYS A 104 -14.86 -9.38 1.27
N ILE A 105 -14.79 -9.65 2.57
CA ILE A 105 -14.00 -10.77 3.11
C ILE A 105 -14.52 -12.12 2.61
N ALA A 106 -15.84 -12.32 2.61
CA ALA A 106 -16.45 -13.56 2.14
C ALA A 106 -16.18 -13.81 0.65
N LEU A 107 -16.34 -12.76 -0.18
CA LEU A 107 -16.09 -12.83 -1.62
C LEU A 107 -14.62 -13.09 -1.91
N ARG A 108 -13.71 -12.39 -1.22
CA ARG A 108 -12.26 -12.61 -1.31
C ARG A 108 -11.88 -14.05 -0.99
N ASN A 109 -12.40 -14.60 0.10
CA ASN A 109 -12.10 -15.98 0.49
C ASN A 109 -12.63 -17.02 -0.52
N PHE A 110 -13.81 -16.78 -1.09
CA PHE A 110 -14.34 -17.61 -2.16
C PHE A 110 -13.46 -17.55 -3.41
N VAL A 111 -13.06 -16.35 -3.84
CA VAL A 111 -12.17 -16.15 -4.99
C VAL A 111 -10.82 -16.81 -4.76
N THR A 112 -10.22 -16.71 -3.58
CA THR A 112 -8.95 -17.39 -3.26
C THR A 112 -9.08 -18.92 -3.39
N GLU A 113 -10.17 -19.52 -2.91
CA GLU A 113 -10.36 -20.97 -3.05
C GLU A 113 -10.66 -21.37 -4.50
N LEU A 114 -11.35 -20.51 -5.26
CA LEU A 114 -11.57 -20.69 -6.69
C LEU A 114 -10.25 -20.65 -7.47
N GLU A 115 -9.35 -19.72 -7.15
CA GLU A 115 -8.02 -19.64 -7.76
C GLU A 115 -7.21 -20.93 -7.48
N ASN A 116 -7.24 -21.43 -6.24
CA ASN A 116 -6.62 -22.71 -5.89
C ASN A 116 -7.24 -23.85 -6.70
N TYR A 117 -8.57 -23.88 -6.82
CA TYR A 117 -9.28 -24.87 -7.63
C TYR A 117 -8.86 -24.82 -9.11
N CYS A 118 -8.64 -23.64 -9.66
CA CYS A 118 -8.26 -23.47 -11.07
C CYS A 118 -6.77 -23.75 -11.37
N THR A 119 -5.90 -23.76 -10.35
CA THR A 119 -4.44 -23.82 -10.53
C THR A 119 -3.80 -25.16 -10.18
N VAL A 120 -4.57 -26.10 -9.61
CA VAL A 120 -4.08 -27.42 -9.21
C VAL A 120 -4.49 -28.49 -10.25
N ALA A 121 -3.54 -29.33 -10.67
CA ALA A 121 -3.76 -30.34 -11.72
C ALA A 121 -4.65 -31.52 -11.27
N ASN A 122 -4.66 -31.86 -9.97
CA ASN A 122 -5.48 -32.92 -9.40
C ASN A 122 -6.16 -32.44 -8.13
N ILE A 123 -7.49 -32.45 -8.14
CA ILE A 123 -8.30 -32.00 -7.01
C ILE A 123 -8.98 -33.16 -6.33
N THR A 124 -8.96 -33.12 -5.00
CA THR A 124 -9.68 -34.06 -4.16
C THR A 124 -11.10 -33.58 -3.90
N ARG A 125 -12.03 -34.50 -3.64
CA ARG A 125 -13.40 -34.16 -3.19
C ARG A 125 -13.43 -33.26 -1.96
N LYS A 126 -12.41 -33.37 -1.10
CA LYS A 126 -12.26 -32.53 0.09
C LYS A 126 -12.00 -31.07 -0.28
N GLU A 127 -11.22 -30.82 -1.32
CA GLU A 127 -10.93 -29.47 -1.82
C GLU A 127 -12.14 -28.89 -2.56
N GLU A 128 -12.88 -29.70 -3.33
CA GLU A 128 -14.17 -29.27 -3.90
C GLU A 128 -15.15 -28.83 -2.81
N SER A 129 -15.24 -29.59 -1.72
CA SER A 129 -16.10 -29.25 -0.58
C SER A 129 -15.74 -27.89 0.03
N LYS A 130 -14.44 -27.55 0.12
CA LYS A 130 -14.02 -26.26 0.67
C LYS A 130 -14.52 -25.08 -0.18
N LEU A 131 -14.48 -25.23 -1.50
CA LEU A 131 -14.99 -24.19 -2.40
C LEU A 131 -16.49 -23.97 -2.18
N LEU A 132 -17.26 -25.05 -2.04
CA LEU A 132 -18.69 -24.99 -1.71
C LEU A 132 -18.92 -24.36 -0.34
N ASP A 133 -18.13 -24.72 0.68
CA ASP A 133 -18.22 -24.11 2.01
C ASP A 133 -18.01 -22.59 1.95
N LYS A 134 -17.08 -22.10 1.13
CA LYS A 134 -16.88 -20.66 0.93
C LYS A 134 -18.04 -20.01 0.16
N ALA A 135 -18.60 -20.70 -0.82
CA ALA A 135 -19.77 -20.22 -1.55
C ALA A 135 -21.00 -20.06 -0.64
N ASP A 136 -21.21 -21.00 0.29
CA ASP A 136 -22.30 -20.94 1.26
C ASP A 136 -22.12 -19.78 2.25
N ILE A 137 -20.90 -19.52 2.72
CA ILE A 137 -20.61 -18.35 3.56
C ILE A 137 -20.90 -17.04 2.79
N LEU A 138 -20.46 -16.95 1.53
CA LEU A 138 -20.73 -15.78 0.68
C LEU A 138 -22.24 -15.59 0.47
N ARG A 139 -22.97 -16.69 0.26
CA ARG A 139 -24.43 -16.69 0.12
C ARG A 139 -25.12 -16.17 1.39
N SER A 140 -24.70 -16.60 2.58
CA SER A 140 -25.30 -16.13 3.84
C SER A 140 -25.13 -14.62 4.01
N ASN A 141 -23.96 -14.08 3.65
CA ASN A 141 -23.70 -12.63 3.68
C ASN A 141 -24.63 -11.86 2.71
N LEU A 142 -24.92 -12.41 1.53
CA LEU A 142 -25.85 -11.79 0.58
C LEU A 142 -27.31 -11.84 1.05
N LEU A 143 -27.69 -12.91 1.74
CA LEU A 143 -29.06 -13.12 2.20
C LEU A 143 -29.33 -12.51 3.58
N GLY A 144 -28.31 -11.93 4.23
CA GLY A 144 -28.42 -11.35 5.57
C GLY A 144 -28.73 -12.38 6.66
N MET A 145 -28.30 -13.63 6.46
CA MET A 145 -28.46 -14.74 7.41
C MET A 145 -27.20 -14.97 8.23
#